data_AF-A0A8S3ZAD9-F1
#
_entry.id   AF-A0A8S3ZAD9-F1
#
_cell.length_a   1.000
_cell.length_b   1.000
_cell.length_c   1.000
_cell.angle_alpha   90.00
_cell.angle_beta   90.00
_cell.angle_gamma   90.00
#
_symmetry.space_group_name_H-M   'P 1'
#
loop_
_entity.id
_entity.type
_entity.pdbx_description
1 polymer ?
#
loop_
_entity_poly.entity_id
_entity_poly.type
_entity_poly.pdbx_seq_one_letter_code
_entity_poly.pdbx_strand_id
1 'polypeptide(L)'
;MCSKNCLPFDSENISACNPNTGGCLLGCKAGFSGPDCQVLQSTAYAAGDSYVELFVGLCVLAGAIFLVGYCLSARRKVLSKEESAAAVDDTAEDAAGKETEVKI
;
A
#
# COMPACT_ATOMS: atom_id res chain seq x y z
N MET A 1 17.53 -13.78 -39.97
CA MET A 1 16.67 -12.70 -40.48
C MET A 1 16.56 -11.63 -39.40
N CYS A 2 16.49 -10.36 -39.77
CA CYS A 2 16.39 -9.25 -38.83
C CYS A 2 14.95 -8.95 -38.44
N SER A 3 14.68 -8.83 -37.14
CA SER A 3 13.39 -8.43 -36.61
C SER A 3 13.17 -6.92 -36.73
N LYS A 4 11.93 -6.52 -36.99
CA LYS A 4 11.52 -5.09 -37.04
C LYS A 4 11.46 -4.44 -35.65
N ASN A 5 11.63 -5.22 -34.59
CA ASN A 5 11.57 -4.76 -33.21
C ASN A 5 12.93 -4.35 -32.64
N CYS A 6 14.00 -4.35 -33.44
CA CYS A 6 15.28 -3.77 -33.02
C CYS A 6 15.17 -2.27 -32.76
N LEU A 7 15.95 -1.76 -31.80
CA LEU A 7 16.11 -0.32 -31.62
C LEU A 7 16.86 0.28 -32.85
N PRO A 8 16.43 1.47 -33.32
CA PRO A 8 17.12 2.15 -34.39
C PRO A 8 18.43 2.78 -33.91
N PHE A 9 19.41 2.91 -34.80
CA PHE A 9 20.70 3.57 -34.54
C PHE A 9 20.53 5.08 -34.37
N ASP A 10 19.63 5.68 -35.15
CA ASP A 10 19.39 7.11 -35.23
C ASP A 10 17.91 7.41 -35.51
N SER A 11 17.53 8.69 -35.48
CA SER A 11 16.18 9.20 -35.76
C SER A 11 15.60 8.80 -37.13
N GLU A 12 16.40 8.21 -38.02
CA GLU A 12 16.01 7.75 -39.36
C GLU A 12 15.55 6.28 -39.41
N ASN A 13 15.33 5.62 -38.27
CA ASN A 13 14.85 4.23 -38.19
C ASN A 13 15.79 3.19 -38.85
N ILE A 14 17.09 3.45 -38.90
CA ILE A 14 18.06 2.45 -39.36
C ILE A 14 18.17 1.38 -38.28
N SER A 15 17.61 0.20 -38.54
CA SER A 15 17.58 -0.90 -37.56
C SER A 15 19.00 -1.41 -37.28
N ALA A 16 19.41 -1.37 -36.02
CA ALA A 16 20.72 -1.82 -35.56
C ALA A 16 20.80 -3.36 -35.50
N CYS A 17 20.56 -4.05 -36.63
CA CYS A 17 20.58 -5.50 -36.68
C CYS A 17 21.90 -6.02 -37.25
N ASN A 18 22.46 -7.04 -36.61
CA ASN A 18 23.61 -7.77 -37.14
C ASN A 18 23.14 -8.75 -38.24
N PRO A 19 23.60 -8.61 -39.49
CA PRO A 19 23.15 -9.45 -40.60
C PRO A 19 23.64 -10.91 -40.49
N ASN A 20 24.73 -11.15 -39.77
CA ASN A 20 25.34 -12.48 -39.63
C ASN A 20 24.68 -13.30 -38.51
N THR A 21 24.33 -12.65 -37.39
CA THR A 21 23.69 -13.33 -36.25
C THR A 21 22.18 -13.16 -36.20
N GLY A 22 21.63 -12.17 -36.92
CA GLY A 22 20.21 -11.79 -36.87
C GLY A 22 19.80 -11.05 -35.60
N GLY A 23 20.75 -10.73 -34.71
CA GLY A 23 20.46 -10.10 -33.42
C GLY A 23 20.51 -8.57 -33.45
N CYS A 24 19.81 -7.93 -32.50
CA CYS A 24 19.77 -6.47 -32.38
C CYS A 24 20.93 -5.94 -31.52
N LEU A 25 21.79 -5.10 -32.09
CA LEU A 25 23.01 -4.56 -31.49
C LEU A 25 22.74 -3.51 -30.40
N LEU A 26 21.69 -2.70 -30.57
CA LEU A 26 21.26 -1.69 -29.61
C LEU A 26 20.17 -2.18 -28.66
N GLY A 27 19.80 -3.46 -28.76
CA GLY A 27 18.69 -4.05 -28.02
C GLY A 27 17.33 -3.86 -28.71
N CYS A 28 16.28 -4.09 -27.93
CA CYS A 28 14.91 -4.21 -28.41
C CYS A 28 14.07 -2.98 -28.09
N LYS A 29 13.08 -2.70 -28.95
CA LYS A 29 12.01 -1.75 -28.65
C LYS A 29 11.32 -2.15 -27.34
N ALA A 30 10.84 -1.16 -26.58
CA ALA A 30 10.11 -1.39 -25.35
C ALA A 30 9.00 -2.45 -25.53
N GLY A 31 8.93 -3.40 -24.60
CA GLY A 31 8.00 -4.53 -24.66
C GLY A 31 8.47 -5.71 -25.52
N PHE A 32 9.72 -5.71 -26.01
CA PHE A 32 10.33 -6.84 -26.70
C PHE A 32 11.65 -7.24 -26.05
N SER A 33 11.99 -8.52 -26.13
CA SER A 33 13.17 -9.13 -25.51
C SER A 33 13.70 -10.29 -26.35
N GLY A 34 14.87 -10.81 -25.95
CA GLY A 34 15.58 -11.86 -26.67
C GLY A 34 16.63 -11.32 -27.66
N PRO A 35 17.52 -12.19 -28.18
CA PRO A 35 18.62 -11.79 -29.06
C PRO A 35 18.14 -11.14 -30.36
N ASP A 36 16.94 -11.50 -30.81
CA ASP A 36 16.29 -11.08 -32.05
C ASP A 36 14.98 -10.31 -31.80
N CYS A 37 14.67 -9.92 -30.56
CA CYS A 37 13.50 -9.12 -30.22
C CYS A 37 12.16 -9.68 -30.73
N GLN A 38 12.05 -11.01 -30.84
CA GLN A 38 10.80 -11.69 -31.23
C GLN A 38 9.92 -12.02 -30.01
N VAL A 39 10.48 -11.99 -28.80
CA VAL A 39 9.74 -12.31 -27.59
C VAL A 39 9.09 -11.04 -27.07
N LEU A 40 7.76 -11.00 -27.08
CA LEU A 40 7.01 -9.92 -26.45
C LEU A 40 7.23 -10.01 -24.93
N GLN A 41 7.92 -9.04 -24.38
CA GLN A 41 8.04 -8.89 -22.94
C GLN A 41 6.70 -8.33 -22.49
N SER A 42 5.84 -9.20 -21.96
CA SER A 42 4.62 -8.82 -21.28
C SER A 42 4.99 -8.06 -20.00
N THR A 43 5.45 -6.82 -20.15
CA THR A 43 5.41 -5.85 -19.07
C THR A 43 3.93 -5.50 -18.88
N ALA A 44 3.20 -6.40 -18.22
CA ALA A 44 1.95 -6.06 -17.56
C ALA A 44 2.12 -4.87 -16.57
N TYR A 45 3.38 -4.51 -16.29
CA TYR A 45 3.85 -3.40 -15.46
C TYR A 45 4.17 -2.09 -16.21
N ALA A 46 3.86 -1.94 -17.51
CA ALA A 46 4.20 -0.71 -18.26
C ALA A 46 3.01 0.23 -18.56
N ALA A 47 1.78 -0.08 -18.12
CA ALA A 47 0.63 0.80 -18.37
C ALA A 47 -0.51 0.74 -17.32
N GLY A 48 -0.25 0.21 -16.11
CA GLY A 48 -1.33 -0.07 -15.13
C GLY A 48 -1.06 0.24 -13.66
N ASP A 49 0.15 0.64 -13.27
CA ASP A 49 0.54 0.72 -11.85
C ASP A 49 0.14 2.01 -11.12
N SER A 50 -0.68 2.88 -11.71
CA SER A 50 -1.16 4.05 -10.97
C SER A 50 -2.25 3.73 -9.94
N TYR A 51 -3.03 2.66 -10.14
CA TYR A 51 -4.19 2.39 -9.27
C TYR A 51 -3.89 1.41 -8.13
N VAL A 52 -3.02 0.42 -8.36
CA VAL A 52 -2.69 -0.59 -7.34
C VAL A 52 -1.90 0.05 -6.19
N GLU A 53 -0.89 0.85 -6.52
CA GLU A 53 -0.10 1.60 -5.53
C GLU A 53 -0.98 2.58 -4.73
N LEU A 54 -1.92 3.26 -5.41
CA LEU A 54 -2.85 4.19 -4.76
C LEU A 54 -3.83 3.46 -3.83
N PHE A 55 -4.36 2.31 -4.27
CA PHE A 55 -5.28 1.49 -3.48
C PHE A 55 -4.59 0.90 -2.24
N VAL A 56 -3.39 0.35 -2.41
CA VAL A 56 -2.57 -0.18 -1.30
C VAL A 56 -2.24 0.93 -0.32
N GLY A 57 -1.82 2.10 -0.80
CA GLY A 57 -1.57 3.28 0.05
C GLY A 57 -2.79 3.72 0.86
N LEU A 58 -3.98 3.75 0.24
CA LEU A 58 -5.22 4.14 0.91
C LEU A 58 -5.63 3.12 1.98
N CYS A 59 -5.48 1.82 1.72
CA CYS A 59 -5.74 0.77 2.70
C CYS A 59 -4.83 0.88 3.93
N VAL A 60 -3.53 1.14 3.73
CA VAL A 60 -2.57 1.31 4.83
C VAL A 60 -2.92 2.55 5.67
N LEU A 61 -3.25 3.68 5.03
CA LEU A 61 -3.68 4.90 5.73
C LEU A 61 -4.97 4.68 6.52
N ALA A 62 -5.97 4.04 5.94
CA ALA A 62 -7.24 3.74 6.62
C ALA A 62 -7.02 2.81 7.83
N GLY A 63 -6.17 1.79 7.69
CA GLY A 63 -5.79 0.90 8.78
C GLY A 63 -5.08 1.63 9.93
N ALA A 64 -4.16 2.54 9.62
CA ALA A 64 -3.47 3.34 10.62
C ALA A 64 -4.43 4.27 11.39
N ILE A 65 -5.36 4.93 10.70
CA ILE A 65 -6.37 5.79 11.32
C ILE A 65 -7.29 4.97 12.25
N PHE A 66 -7.71 3.79 11.80
CA PHE A 66 -8.56 2.91 12.62
C PHE A 66 -7.84 2.42 13.87
N LEU A 67 -6.57 2.02 13.75
CA LEU A 67 -5.74 1.60 14.89
C LEU A 67 -5.52 2.75 15.87
N VAL A 68 -5.16 3.94 15.39
CA VAL A 68 -5.00 5.13 16.23
C VAL A 68 -6.32 5.47 16.91
N GLY A 69 -7.44 5.46 16.18
CA GLY A 69 -8.77 5.70 16.73
C GLY A 69 -9.17 4.68 17.81
N TYR A 70 -8.87 3.40 17.58
CA TYR A 70 -9.09 2.32 18.56
C TYR A 70 -8.22 2.52 19.81
N CYS A 71 -6.93 2.83 19.64
CA CYS A 71 -6.02 3.12 20.75
C CYS A 71 -6.46 4.33 21.57
N LEU A 72 -6.87 5.43 20.92
CA LEU A 72 -7.38 6.62 21.59
C LEU A 72 -8.71 6.36 22.31
N SER A 73 -9.56 5.50 21.74
CA SER A 73 -10.83 5.12 22.36
C SER A 73 -10.63 4.20 23.57
N ALA A 74 -9.64 3.32 23.51
CA ALA A 74 -9.22 2.51 24.66
C ALA A 74 -8.63 3.39 25.77
N ARG A 75 -7.80 4.39 25.43
CA ARG A 75 -7.25 5.34 26.41
C ARG A 75 -8.31 6.23 27.04
N ARG A 76 -9.32 6.68 26.29
CA ARG A 76 -10.45 7.45 26.86
C ARG A 76 -11.21 6.67 27.94
N LYS A 77 -11.39 5.36 27.79
CA LYS A 77 -11.99 4.51 28.84
C LYS A 77 -11.15 4.43 30.12
N VAL A 78 -9.83 4.66 30.02
CA VAL A 78 -8.92 4.67 31.18
C VAL A 78 -8.85 6.07 31.80
N LEU A 79 -8.82 7.13 30.98
CA LEU A 79 -8.84 8.52 31.45
C LEU A 79 -10.17 8.91 32.14
N SER A 80 -11.31 8.37 31.71
CA SER A 80 -12.58 8.50 32.45
C SER A 80 -12.57 7.77 33.81
N LYS A 81 -11.55 6.95 34.07
CA LYS A 81 -11.30 6.28 35.37
C LYS A 81 -10.20 6.98 36.19
N GLU A 82 -9.42 7.89 35.58
CA GLU A 82 -8.37 8.67 36.24
C GLU A 82 -8.83 10.07 36.65
N GLU A 83 -9.85 10.66 36.01
CA GLU A 83 -10.47 11.91 36.50
C GLU A 83 -11.13 11.73 37.88
N SER A 84 -11.51 10.49 38.24
CA SER A 84 -11.97 10.14 39.59
C SER A 84 -10.84 9.75 40.57
N ALA A 85 -9.57 9.77 40.15
CA ALA A 85 -8.41 9.50 41.02
C ALA A 85 -7.48 10.72 41.20
N ALA A 86 -7.58 11.74 40.35
CA ALA A 86 -6.78 12.96 40.44
C ALA A 86 -7.48 14.13 41.17
N ALA A 87 -8.75 13.99 41.57
CA ALA A 87 -9.45 14.93 42.45
C ALA A 87 -9.63 14.30 43.84
N VAL A 88 -8.68 14.54 44.74
CA VAL A 88 -8.81 14.22 46.17
C VAL A 88 -9.24 15.47 46.92
N ASP A 89 -10.26 15.28 47.77
CA ASP A 89 -10.68 16.08 48.94
C ASP A 89 -11.62 17.28 48.71
N ASP A 90 -12.92 17.12 48.99
CA ASP A 90 -13.54 17.56 50.25
C ASP A 90 -15.07 17.23 50.24
N THR A 91 -15.63 17.03 51.43
CA THR A 91 -17.08 16.98 51.76
C THR A 91 -17.89 15.70 51.50
N ALA A 92 -17.85 14.84 52.51
CA ALA A 92 -18.99 14.39 53.34
C ALA A 92 -20.25 13.75 52.72
N GLU A 93 -20.65 12.68 53.42
CA GLU A 93 -22.01 12.13 53.63
C GLU A 93 -22.59 11.13 52.62
N ASP A 94 -22.27 9.85 52.90
CA ASP A 94 -23.21 8.76 53.17
C ASP A 94 -24.62 8.82 52.54
N ALA A 95 -24.86 7.97 51.53
CA ALA A 95 -25.85 6.89 51.62
C ALA A 95 -26.16 6.32 50.22
N ALA A 96 -25.82 5.06 49.98
CA ALA A 96 -26.69 4.12 49.25
C ALA A 96 -26.03 2.74 49.17
N GLY A 97 -26.23 1.94 50.22
CA GLY A 97 -26.03 0.50 50.15
C GLY A 97 -27.33 -0.20 50.53
N LYS A 98 -27.96 -0.87 49.55
CA LYS A 98 -28.35 -2.29 49.61
C LYS A 98 -29.41 -2.63 48.56
N GLU A 99 -29.03 -3.49 47.62
CA GLU A 99 -29.89 -4.61 47.24
C GLU A 99 -29.58 -5.77 48.19
N THR A 100 -30.59 -6.37 48.81
CA THR A 100 -30.68 -7.83 49.02
C THR A 100 -32.09 -8.21 49.49
N GLU A 101 -32.70 -9.06 48.68
CA GLU A 101 -33.80 -10.01 48.88
C GLU A 101 -34.03 -10.53 50.31
N VAL A 102 -35.30 -10.58 50.78
CA VAL A 102 -35.78 -11.59 51.75
C VAL A 102 -37.20 -12.03 51.39
N LYS A 103 -37.35 -13.34 51.22
CA LYS A 103 -38.56 -14.13 51.00
C LYS A 103 -39.20 -14.51 52.35
N ILE A 104 -40.50 -14.24 52.53
CA ILE A 104 -41.43 -15.02 53.38
C ILE A 104 -42.78 -15.09 52.66
#